data_AF-A0A2D8S676-F1
#
_entry.id   AF-A0A2D8S676-F1
#
_cell.length_a   1.000
_cell.length_b   1.000
_cell.length_c   1.000
_cell.angle_alpha   90.00
_cell.angle_beta   90.00
_cell.angle_gamma   90.00
#
_symmetry.space_group_name_H-M   'P 1'
#
loop_
_entity.id
_entity.type
_entity.pdbx_description
1 polymer ?
#
loop_
_entity_poly.entity_id
_entity_poly.type
_entity_poly.pdbx_seq_one_letter_code
_entity_poly.pdbx_strand_id
1 'polypeptide(L)'
;MAKKKDKFKFLSNITRRDFIAGSLVGAGAALLYAKAPWSFSKSSAEQKPIGVFNDPWTGFGGVGDYGVSNGNVASTRDAAHLIRDVNMEELVKTAEETGEEYDMVIIGGGFSGIGAAYEFNKAYGDTKKCLILENHPVFGGEAK
;
A
#
# COMPACT_ATOMS: atom_id res chain seq x y z
N MET A 1 -22.74 -34.25 59.79
CA MET A 1 -22.16 -32.91 60.05
C MET A 1 -21.37 -32.47 58.83
N ALA A 2 -21.83 -31.45 58.10
CA ALA A 2 -21.14 -30.96 56.91
C ALA A 2 -19.96 -30.07 57.30
N LYS A 3 -18.73 -30.43 56.89
CA LYS A 3 -17.54 -29.57 57.03
C LYS A 3 -17.78 -28.28 56.23
N LYS A 4 -17.86 -27.15 56.93
CA LYS A 4 -17.89 -25.81 56.33
C LYS A 4 -16.57 -25.66 55.55
N LYS A 5 -16.63 -25.58 54.22
CA LYS A 5 -15.47 -25.30 53.39
C LYS A 5 -15.00 -23.88 53.74
N ASP A 6 -13.84 -23.75 54.37
CA ASP A 6 -13.16 -22.48 54.53
C ASP A 6 -12.88 -21.92 53.13
N LYS A 7 -13.78 -21.05 52.64
CA LYS A 7 -13.53 -20.29 51.42
C LYS A 7 -12.26 -19.48 51.68
N PHE A 8 -11.22 -19.76 50.89
CA PHE A 8 -9.87 -19.21 50.98
C PHE A 8 -9.85 -17.79 51.57
N LYS A 9 -9.62 -17.69 52.89
CA LYS A 9 -9.53 -16.43 53.67
C LYS A 9 -8.44 -15.49 53.14
N PHE A 10 -7.54 -16.02 52.31
CA PHE A 10 -6.49 -15.31 51.60
C PHE A 10 -7.02 -14.39 50.48
N LEU A 11 -8.07 -14.80 49.77
CA LEU A 11 -8.62 -14.01 48.65
C LEU A 11 -9.42 -12.79 49.13
N SER A 12 -9.92 -12.78 50.37
CA SER A 12 -10.72 -11.68 50.92
C SER A 12 -9.91 -10.46 51.35
N ASN A 13 -8.57 -10.54 51.38
CA ASN A 13 -7.68 -9.47 51.84
C ASN A 13 -6.73 -8.92 50.75
N ILE A 14 -6.95 -9.26 49.47
CA ILE A 14 -6.14 -8.73 48.37
C ILE A 14 -6.57 -7.29 48.08
N THR A 15 -5.66 -6.32 48.26
CA THR A 15 -5.95 -4.93 47.90
C THR A 15 -5.81 -4.72 46.39
N ARG A 16 -6.36 -3.60 45.87
CA ARG A 16 -6.15 -3.21 44.46
C ARG A 16 -4.65 -3.10 44.10
N ARG A 17 -3.83 -2.67 45.06
CA ARG A 17 -2.37 -2.54 44.88
C ARG A 17 -1.71 -3.91 44.75
N ASP A 18 -2.10 -4.87 45.58
CA ASP A 18 -1.55 -6.24 45.54
C ASP A 18 -1.90 -6.92 44.22
N PHE A 19 -3.12 -6.71 43.71
CA PHE A 19 -3.52 -7.20 42.40
C PHE A 19 -2.69 -6.56 41.28
N ILE A 20 -2.60 -5.22 41.24
CA ILE A 20 -1.84 -4.50 40.19
C ILE A 20 -0.36 -4.88 40.22
N ALA A 21 0.27 -4.88 41.40
CA ALA A 21 1.67 -5.24 41.55
C ALA A 21 1.92 -6.71 41.20
N GLY A 22 1.06 -7.62 41.66
CA GLY A 22 1.16 -9.05 41.35
C GLY A 22 0.98 -9.34 39.86
N SER A 23 0.01 -8.71 39.19
CA SER A 23 -0.19 -8.84 37.75
C SER A 23 0.97 -8.27 36.94
N LEU A 24 1.54 -7.13 37.34
CA LEU A 24 2.71 -6.52 36.69
C LEU A 24 3.96 -7.40 36.83
N VAL A 25 4.22 -7.95 38.01
CA VAL A 25 5.33 -8.88 38.24
C VAL A 25 5.13 -10.15 37.41
N GLY A 26 3.92 -10.70 37.36
CA GLY A 26 3.60 -11.87 36.54
C GLY A 26 3.80 -11.62 35.05
N ALA A 27 3.33 -10.48 34.53
CA ALA A 27 3.53 -10.08 33.14
C ALA A 27 5.02 -9.87 32.81
N GLY A 28 5.76 -9.15 33.66
CA GLY A 28 7.20 -8.93 33.48
C GLY A 28 8.01 -10.22 33.50
N ALA A 29 7.71 -11.14 34.41
CA ALA A 29 8.33 -12.46 34.45
C ALA A 29 8.01 -13.28 33.19
N ALA A 30 6.76 -13.25 32.70
CA ALA A 30 6.38 -13.91 31.46
C ALA A 30 7.16 -13.34 30.25
N LEU A 31 7.38 -12.02 30.17
CA LEU A 31 8.19 -11.42 29.12
C LEU A 31 9.69 -11.77 29.21
N LEU A 32 10.24 -11.89 30.43
CA LEU A 32 11.65 -12.30 30.65
C LEU A 32 11.93 -13.72 30.13
N TYR A 33 10.96 -14.62 30.23
CA TYR A 33 11.05 -15.99 29.72
C TYR A 33 10.42 -16.19 28.34
N ALA A 34 9.74 -15.18 27.80
CA ALA A 34 9.27 -15.19 26.43
C ALA A 34 10.49 -15.12 25.51
N LYS A 35 10.68 -16.16 24.69
CA LYS A 35 11.66 -16.09 23.60
C LYS A 35 11.27 -14.91 22.71
N ALA A 36 12.18 -13.96 22.51
CA ALA A 36 11.98 -12.87 21.55
C ALA A 36 11.52 -13.47 20.20
N PRO A 37 10.49 -12.93 19.53
CA PRO A 37 9.95 -13.50 18.30
C PRO A 37 10.88 -13.31 17.09
N TRP A 38 12.18 -13.09 17.30
CA TRP A 38 13.15 -13.08 16.20
C TRP A 38 13.26 -14.42 15.47
N SER A 39 12.79 -15.52 16.07
CA SER A 39 12.68 -16.81 15.38
C SER A 39 11.40 -17.00 14.56
N PHE A 40 10.41 -16.11 14.64
CA PHE A 40 9.24 -16.14 13.74
C PHE A 40 9.45 -15.34 12.45
N SER A 41 10.57 -14.62 12.32
CA SER A 41 10.97 -13.99 11.04
C SER A 41 11.69 -14.93 10.07
N LYS A 42 11.91 -16.21 10.43
CA LYS A 42 12.04 -17.24 9.40
C LYS A 42 10.62 -17.61 8.99
N SER A 43 10.01 -16.73 8.20
CA SER A 43 8.92 -17.11 7.32
C SER A 43 9.31 -18.45 6.71
N SER A 44 8.53 -19.50 6.96
CA SER A 44 8.44 -20.63 6.04
C SER A 44 8.52 -20.02 4.65
N ALA A 45 9.44 -20.49 3.80
CA ALA A 45 9.58 -19.99 2.44
C ALA A 45 8.17 -19.99 1.84
N GLU A 46 7.54 -18.82 1.85
CA GLU A 46 6.25 -18.61 1.26
C GLU A 46 6.56 -18.97 -0.19
N GLN A 47 5.89 -19.99 -0.71
CA GLN A 47 5.99 -20.30 -2.13
C GLN A 47 5.57 -19.02 -2.81
N LYS A 48 6.58 -18.24 -3.23
CA LYS A 48 6.35 -17.00 -3.94
C LYS A 48 5.47 -17.42 -5.11
N PRO A 49 4.27 -16.85 -5.27
CA PRO A 49 3.49 -17.14 -6.45
C PRO A 49 4.43 -16.90 -7.62
N ILE A 50 4.57 -17.90 -8.48
CA ILE A 50 5.30 -17.77 -9.74
C ILE A 50 4.39 -16.93 -10.63
N GLY A 51 4.24 -15.66 -10.26
CA GLY A 51 3.69 -14.59 -11.05
C GLY A 51 4.86 -13.84 -11.69
N VAL A 52 4.57 -13.08 -12.73
CA VAL A 52 5.55 -12.31 -13.51
C VAL A 52 6.31 -11.30 -12.63
N PHE A 53 5.81 -10.97 -11.43
CA PHE A 53 6.43 -10.06 -10.48
C PHE A 53 6.87 -10.75 -9.20
N ASN A 54 8.13 -10.50 -8.83
CA ASN A 54 8.78 -11.05 -7.65
C ASN A 54 8.84 -10.03 -6.49
N ASP A 55 8.16 -8.89 -6.64
CA ASP A 55 8.14 -7.81 -5.65
C ASP A 55 6.85 -7.86 -4.79
N PRO A 56 6.95 -7.67 -3.46
CA PRO A 56 5.78 -7.75 -2.56
C PRO A 56 4.72 -6.67 -2.78
N TRP A 57 5.02 -5.59 -3.51
CA TRP A 57 4.13 -4.46 -3.68
C TRP A 57 3.13 -4.70 -4.80
N THR A 58 3.62 -5.13 -5.97
CA THR A 58 2.79 -5.37 -7.16
C THR A 58 1.86 -6.56 -6.94
N GLY A 59 2.34 -7.60 -6.26
CA GLY A 59 1.55 -8.78 -5.92
C GLY A 59 1.06 -9.56 -7.15
N PHE A 60 -0.07 -10.26 -7.01
CA PHE A 60 -0.71 -10.99 -8.11
C PHE A 60 -1.62 -10.04 -8.91
N GLY A 61 -1.22 -9.70 -10.12
CA GLY A 61 -1.96 -8.78 -10.99
C GLY A 61 -3.02 -9.41 -11.91
N GLY A 62 -3.29 -10.71 -11.77
CA GLY A 62 -4.26 -11.43 -12.61
C GLY A 62 -3.61 -12.28 -13.71
N VAL A 63 -4.42 -12.72 -14.66
CA VAL A 63 -4.01 -13.55 -15.82
C VAL A 63 -4.41 -12.87 -17.11
N GLY A 64 -3.54 -12.93 -18.12
CA GLY A 64 -3.76 -12.34 -19.44
C GLY A 64 -2.88 -11.12 -19.69
N ASP A 65 -3.08 -10.47 -20.82
CA ASP A 65 -2.21 -9.40 -21.34
C ASP A 65 -2.10 -8.20 -20.39
N TYR A 66 -3.14 -7.96 -19.58
CA TYR A 66 -3.20 -6.88 -18.60
C TYR A 66 -2.77 -7.29 -17.18
N GLY A 67 -2.43 -8.56 -16.96
CA GLY A 67 -2.07 -9.09 -15.64
C GLY A 67 -0.82 -8.47 -15.01
N VAL A 68 -0.10 -7.65 -15.78
CA VAL A 68 1.11 -6.93 -15.37
C VAL A 68 0.88 -5.43 -15.16
N SER A 69 -0.36 -4.97 -15.38
CA SER A 69 -0.74 -3.55 -15.35
C SER A 69 -1.80 -3.25 -14.30
N ASN A 70 -1.93 -4.09 -13.27
CA ASN A 70 -2.94 -3.97 -12.21
C ASN A 70 -2.70 -2.75 -11.33
N GLY A 71 -3.70 -1.86 -11.22
CA GLY A 71 -3.66 -0.69 -10.31
C GLY A 71 -2.31 0.04 -10.28
N ASN A 72 -1.80 0.30 -9.07
CA ASN A 72 -0.48 0.88 -8.84
C ASN A 72 0.63 -0.17 -8.69
N VAL A 73 1.35 -0.43 -9.78
CA VAL A 73 2.52 -1.32 -9.78
C VAL A 73 3.77 -0.65 -9.19
N ALA A 74 4.72 -1.47 -8.70
CA ALA A 74 5.92 -0.97 -8.03
C ALA A 74 6.78 -0.05 -8.91
N SER A 75 6.90 -0.36 -10.20
CA SER A 75 7.66 0.44 -11.16
C SER A 75 7.12 1.86 -11.28
N THR A 76 5.80 2.03 -11.32
CA THR A 76 5.15 3.35 -11.41
C THR A 76 5.38 4.17 -10.13
N ARG A 77 5.30 3.54 -8.95
CA ARG A 77 5.65 4.18 -7.67
C ARG A 77 7.12 4.60 -7.66
N ASP A 78 8.02 3.72 -8.09
CA ASP A 78 9.46 3.98 -8.09
C ASP A 78 9.83 5.12 -9.04
N ALA A 79 9.18 5.20 -10.21
CA ALA A 79 9.32 6.33 -11.12
C ALA A 79 8.88 7.65 -10.46
N ALA A 80 7.77 7.66 -9.71
CA ALA A 80 7.32 8.85 -8.99
C ALA A 80 8.31 9.28 -7.88
N HIS A 81 8.88 8.33 -7.15
CA HIS A 81 9.94 8.62 -6.18
C HIS A 81 11.21 9.13 -6.85
N LEU A 82 11.58 8.58 -8.00
CA LEU A 82 12.71 9.07 -8.78
C LEU A 82 12.51 10.53 -9.21
N ILE A 83 11.32 10.90 -9.70
CA ILE A 83 11.02 12.30 -10.07
C ILE A 83 11.12 13.23 -8.86
N ARG A 84 10.68 12.80 -7.67
CA ARG A 84 10.79 13.58 -6.42
C ARG A 84 12.26 13.77 -5.98
N ASP A 85 13.08 12.73 -6.13
CA ASP A 85 14.43 12.67 -5.56
C ASP A 85 15.51 13.19 -6.53
N VAL A 86 15.20 13.33 -7.82
CA VAL A 86 16.12 13.83 -8.86
C VAL A 86 16.05 15.36 -8.96
N ASN A 87 17.17 16.01 -9.30
CA ASN A 87 17.18 17.41 -9.67
C ASN A 87 16.39 17.61 -10.98
N MET A 88 15.30 18.39 -10.93
CA MET A 88 14.45 18.70 -12.06
C MET A 88 15.23 19.25 -13.26
N GLU A 89 16.25 20.07 -13.03
CA GLU A 89 17.09 20.68 -14.07
C GLU A 89 17.84 19.61 -14.89
N GLU A 90 18.34 18.56 -14.23
CA GLU A 90 19.00 17.44 -14.90
C GLU A 90 17.97 16.54 -15.59
N LEU A 91 16.77 16.36 -15.00
CA LEU A 91 15.69 15.56 -15.59
C LEU A 91 15.19 16.16 -16.91
N VAL A 92 15.07 17.48 -17.00
CA VAL A 92 14.58 18.18 -18.21
C VAL A 92 15.69 18.58 -19.19
N LYS A 93 16.95 18.33 -18.85
CA LYS A 93 18.11 18.74 -19.67
C LYS A 93 18.10 18.19 -21.08
N THR A 94 17.56 16.98 -21.24
CA THR A 94 17.40 16.30 -22.54
C THR A 94 15.98 16.39 -23.08
N ALA A 95 15.08 17.14 -22.41
CA ALA A 95 13.74 17.34 -22.91
C ALA A 95 13.81 18.25 -24.15
N GLU A 96 13.06 17.88 -25.18
CA GLU A 96 12.91 18.68 -26.39
C GLU A 96 11.72 19.61 -26.23
N GLU A 97 11.90 20.88 -26.61
CA GLU A 97 10.78 21.81 -26.73
C GLU A 97 10.04 21.54 -28.03
N THR A 98 8.90 20.86 -27.93
CA THR A 98 8.13 20.39 -29.10
C THR A 98 7.37 21.50 -29.82
N GLY A 99 7.18 22.66 -29.18
CA GLY A 99 6.36 23.76 -29.71
C GLY A 99 4.86 23.41 -29.82
N GLU A 100 4.43 22.32 -29.18
CA GLU A 100 3.04 21.89 -29.20
C GLU A 100 2.19 22.70 -28.22
N GLU A 101 1.03 23.15 -28.69
CA GLU A 101 0.02 23.79 -27.86
C GLU A 101 -1.23 22.90 -27.74
N TYR A 102 -1.77 22.82 -26.53
CA TYR A 102 -2.94 22.03 -26.19
C TYR A 102 -3.98 22.92 -25.50
N ASP A 103 -5.23 22.82 -25.93
CA ASP A 103 -6.36 23.55 -25.32
C ASP A 103 -6.80 22.91 -23.99
N MET A 104 -6.51 21.61 -23.80
CA MET A 104 -6.80 20.87 -22.60
C MET A 104 -5.67 19.88 -22.29
N VAL A 105 -5.24 19.84 -21.02
CA VAL A 105 -4.32 18.83 -20.51
C VAL A 105 -5.01 18.09 -19.37
N ILE A 106 -5.06 16.77 -19.48
CA ILE A 106 -5.65 15.86 -18.50
C ILE A 106 -4.54 15.02 -17.89
N ILE A 107 -4.44 15.03 -16.57
CA ILE A 107 -3.50 14.21 -15.81
C ILE A 107 -4.24 13.00 -15.25
N GLY A 108 -3.88 11.81 -15.72
CA GLY A 108 -4.50 10.53 -15.39
C GLY A 108 -5.49 10.07 -16.46
N GLY A 109 -5.23 8.90 -17.04
CA GLY A 109 -6.07 8.18 -18.00
C GLY A 109 -7.04 7.18 -17.35
N GLY A 110 -7.54 7.49 -16.15
CA GLY A 110 -8.64 6.76 -15.52
C GLY A 110 -10.00 7.08 -16.15
N PHE A 111 -11.09 6.49 -15.63
CA PHE A 111 -12.44 6.77 -16.13
C PHE A 111 -12.82 8.25 -16.08
N SER A 112 -12.41 8.98 -15.04
CA SER A 112 -12.64 10.42 -14.94
C SER A 112 -11.92 11.19 -16.04
N GLY A 113 -10.64 10.87 -16.27
CA GLY A 113 -9.83 11.52 -17.30
C GLY A 113 -10.29 11.20 -18.71
N ILE A 114 -10.54 9.92 -19.02
CA ILE A 114 -11.10 9.51 -20.32
C ILE A 114 -12.50 10.12 -20.52
N GLY A 115 -13.34 10.12 -19.48
CA GLY A 115 -14.67 10.74 -19.55
C GLY A 115 -14.61 12.25 -19.83
N ALA A 116 -13.67 12.95 -19.19
CA ALA A 116 -13.44 14.37 -19.46
C ALA A 116 -12.94 14.60 -20.90
N ALA A 117 -12.00 13.79 -21.37
CA ALA A 117 -11.52 13.84 -22.76
C ALA A 117 -12.63 13.57 -23.76
N TYR A 118 -13.50 12.61 -23.46
CA TYR A 118 -14.66 12.26 -24.29
C TYR A 118 -15.64 13.43 -24.42
N GLU A 119 -16.04 14.06 -23.30
CA GLU A 119 -16.96 15.20 -23.35
C GLU A 119 -16.30 16.42 -24.02
N PHE A 120 -14.99 16.63 -23.82
CA PHE A 120 -14.24 17.67 -24.54
C PHE A 120 -14.26 17.42 -26.06
N ASN A 121 -13.93 16.20 -26.49
CA ASN A 121 -13.95 15.84 -27.91
C ASN A 121 -15.36 15.93 -28.50
N LYS A 122 -16.40 15.58 -27.74
CA LYS A 122 -17.79 15.73 -28.17
C LYS A 122 -18.20 17.19 -28.35
N ALA A 123 -17.71 18.09 -27.50
CA ALA A 123 -18.03 19.51 -27.57
C ALA A 123 -17.29 20.24 -28.70
N TYR A 124 -16.04 19.87 -28.97
CA TYR A 124 -15.14 20.63 -29.84
C TYR A 124 -14.65 19.87 -31.09
N GLY A 125 -14.83 18.56 -31.16
CA GLY A 125 -14.29 17.70 -32.21
C GLY A 125 -12.80 17.94 -32.43
N ASP A 126 -12.38 17.89 -33.70
CA ASP A 126 -10.98 18.09 -34.09
C ASP A 126 -10.53 19.57 -34.10
N THR A 127 -11.40 20.50 -33.66
CA THR A 127 -11.05 21.94 -33.65
C THR A 127 -10.18 22.33 -32.46
N LYS A 128 -10.04 21.45 -31.47
CA LYS A 128 -9.31 21.67 -30.23
C LYS A 128 -8.42 20.47 -29.90
N LYS A 129 -7.25 20.72 -29.33
CA LYS A 129 -6.28 19.67 -28.99
C LYS A 129 -6.34 19.33 -27.50
N CYS A 130 -6.47 18.05 -27.19
CA CYS A 130 -6.45 17.52 -25.82
C CYS A 130 -5.28 16.56 -25.65
N LEU A 131 -4.46 16.78 -24.61
CA LEU A 131 -3.38 15.87 -24.21
C LEU A 131 -3.79 15.11 -22.94
N ILE A 132 -3.65 13.80 -22.95
CA ILE A 132 -3.84 12.95 -21.75
C ILE A 132 -2.46 12.42 -21.36
N LEU A 133 -2.06 12.65 -20.11
CA LEU A 133 -0.84 12.11 -19.53
C LEU A 133 -1.19 11.00 -18.55
N GLU A 134 -0.73 9.78 -18.82
CA GLU A 134 -0.94 8.59 -17.99
C GLU A 134 0.41 7.95 -17.70
N ASN A 135 0.68 7.69 -16.41
CA ASN A 135 1.93 7.10 -15.95
C ASN A 135 1.91 5.56 -16.01
N HIS A 136 0.73 4.97 -16.16
CA HIS A 136 0.54 3.53 -16.35
C HIS A 136 0.64 3.12 -17.83
N PRO A 137 1.07 1.88 -18.11
CA PRO A 137 1.14 1.36 -19.49
C PRO A 137 -0.24 1.19 -20.15
N VAL A 138 -1.31 1.18 -19.35
CA VAL A 138 -2.69 0.94 -19.80
C VAL A 138 -3.61 1.91 -19.07
N PHE A 139 -4.55 2.49 -19.82
CA PHE A 139 -5.59 3.38 -19.32
C PHE A 139 -6.66 2.61 -18.53
N GLY A 140 -7.45 3.32 -17.70
CA GLY A 140 -8.52 2.75 -16.88
C GLY A 140 -8.37 2.99 -15.38
N GLY A 141 -7.22 3.51 -14.93
CA GLY A 141 -6.97 3.81 -13.52
C GLY A 141 -7.01 2.55 -12.67
N GLU A 142 -7.72 2.58 -11.53
CA GLU A 142 -7.85 1.41 -10.64
C GLU A 142 -8.79 0.30 -11.18
N ALA A 143 -9.52 0.57 -12.27
CA ALA A 143 -10.49 -0.35 -12.84
C ALA A 143 -9.97 -1.12 -14.07
N LYS A 144 -8.67 -1.01 -14.35
CA LYS A 144 -7.95 -1.82 -15.34
C LYS A 144 -7.60 -3.20 -14.78
#